data_AF-A0A4P2QE88-F1
#
_entry.id   AF-A0A4P2QE88-F1
#
_cell.length_a   1.000
_cell.length_b   1.000
_cell.length_c   1.000
_cell.angle_alpha   90.00
_cell.angle_beta   90.00
_cell.angle_gamma   90.00
#
_symmetry.space_group_name_H-M   'P 1'
#
loop_
_entity.id
_entity.type
_entity.pdbx_description
1 polymer ?
#
loop_
_entity_poly.entity_id
_entity_poly.type
_entity_poly.pdbx_seq_one_letter_code
_entity_poly.pdbx_strand_id
1 'polypeptide(L)' 'MDTDAEYKALSELARQLDAVPMLQRVGVVYLFTELQPCASCGSVIAQFQERFPLVSIIVQFDHPFP' A
#
# COMPACT_ATOMS: atom_id res chain seq x y z
N MET A 1 6.41 0.73 -16.81
CA MET A 1 7.63 0.53 -15.99
C MET A 1 7.47 1.13 -14.59
N ASP A 2 6.42 1.91 -14.35
CA ASP A 2 6.13 2.61 -13.08
C ASP A 2 5.41 1.77 -12.00
N THR A 3 4.94 0.57 -12.35
CA THR A 3 4.34 -0.42 -11.42
C THR A 3 5.30 -0.81 -10.28
N ASP A 4 6.58 -0.53 -10.43
CA ASP A 4 7.65 -0.99 -9.55
C ASP A 4 7.86 -0.08 -8.32
N ALA A 5 7.51 1.21 -8.40
CA ALA A 5 7.74 2.15 -7.29
C ALA A 5 6.75 1.92 -6.14
N GLU A 6 5.45 1.81 -6.46
CA GLU A 6 4.37 1.59 -5.49
C GLU A 6 4.49 0.21 -4.85
N TYR A 7 4.84 -0.81 -5.65
CA TYR A 7 5.09 -2.16 -5.16
C TYR A 7 6.27 -2.21 -4.19
N LYS A 8 7.39 -1.55 -4.51
CA LYS A 8 8.57 -1.50 -3.61
C LYS A 8 8.25 -0.78 -2.30
N ALA A 9 7.51 0.33 -2.37
CA ALA A 9 7.12 1.09 -1.18
C ALA A 9 6.23 0.25 -0.25
N LEU A 10 5.18 -0.39 -0.78
CA LEU A 10 4.29 -1.23 0.01
C LEU A 10 4.99 -2.50 0.53
N SER A 11 5.89 -3.09 -0.27
CA SER A 11 6.66 -4.27 0.15
C SER A 11 7.63 -3.95 1.30
N GLU A 12 8.30 -2.81 1.23
CA GLU A 12 9.20 -2.36 2.30
C GLU A 12 8.41 -2.01 3.58
N LEU A 13 7.26 -1.36 3.44
CA LEU A 13 6.36 -1.10 4.56
C LEU A 13 5.89 -2.41 5.22
N ALA A 14 5.50 -3.40 4.42
CA ALA A 14 5.10 -4.72 4.90
C ALA A 14 6.24 -5.40 5.68
N ARG A 15 7.47 -5.33 5.15
CA ARG A 15 8.67 -5.87 5.81
C ARG A 15 8.92 -5.21 7.16
N GLN A 16 8.73 -3.90 7.27
CA GLN A 16 8.88 -3.19 8.55
C GLN A 16 7.76 -3.56 9.53
N LEU A 17 6.52 -3.69 9.07
CA LEU A 17 5.38 -4.12 9.91
C LEU A 17 5.52 -5.57 10.38
N ASP A 18 6.13 -6.46 9.60
CA ASP A 18 6.43 -7.84 10.04
C ASP A 18 7.41 -7.89 11.21
N ALA A 19 8.33 -6.92 11.31
CA ALA A 19 9.25 -6.81 12.43
C ALA A 19 8.57 -6.27 13.72
N VAL A 20 7.32 -5.80 13.61
CA VAL A 20 6.54 -5.21 14.70
C VAL A 20 5.52 -6.23 15.24
N PRO A 21 5.34 -6.33 16.58
CA PRO A 21 4.34 -7.21 17.18
C PRO A 21 2.94 -6.96 16.61
N MET A 22 2.17 -8.01 16.37
CA MET A 22 0.83 -7.92 15.74
C MET A 22 -0.10 -6.91 16.43
N LEU A 23 -0.02 -6.82 17.76
CA LEU A 23 -0.80 -5.90 18.59
C LEU A 23 -0.50 -4.42 18.30
N GLN A 24 0.64 -4.11 17.68
CA GLN A 24 1.07 -2.76 17.33
C GLN A 24 0.93 -2.47 15.82
N ARG A 25 0.49 -3.43 15.01
CA ARG A 25 0.26 -3.25 13.57
C ARG A 25 -1.11 -2.64 13.31
N VAL A 26 -1.35 -1.46 13.89
CA VAL A 26 -2.59 -0.69 13.74
C VAL A 26 -2.23 0.69 13.21
N GLY A 27 -2.91 1.16 12.17
CA GLY A 27 -2.62 2.48 11.64
C GLY A 27 -3.32 2.79 10.33
N VAL A 28 -3.03 3.98 9.82
CA VAL A 28 -3.51 4.45 8.52
C VAL A 28 -2.30 4.86 7.69
N VAL A 29 -2.18 4.27 6.50
CA VAL A 29 -1.14 4.55 5.52
C VAL A 29 -1.76 5.43 4.44
N TYR A 30 -1.27 6.65 4.31
CA TYR A 30 -1.63 7.54 3.22
C TYR A 30 -0.61 7.39 2.10
N LEU A 31 -1.05 6.85 0.97
CA LEU A 31 -0.24 6.71 -0.22
C LEU A 31 -0.60 7.85 -1.18
N PHE A 32 0.33 8.77 -1.39
CA PHE A 32 0.18 9.87 -2.35
C PHE A 32 0.92 9.52 -3.63
N THR A 33 0.22 9.47 -4.76
CA THR A 33 0.79 9.15 -6.07
C THR A 33 0.35 10.18 -7.10
N GLU A 34 1.18 10.46 -8.10
CA GLU A 34 0.80 11.43 -9.15
C GLU A 34 -0.29 10.85 -10.07
N LEU A 35 -0.24 9.54 -10.32
CA LEU A 35 -1.17 8.79 -11.15
C LEU A 35 -1.99 7.80 -10.31
N GLN A 36 -3.21 7.51 -10.75
CA GLN A 36 -4.01 6.44 -10.17
C GLN A 36 -3.27 5.08 -10.28
N PRO A 37 -3.19 4.30 -9.19
CA PRO A 37 -2.54 2.99 -9.24
C PRO A 37 -3.25 2.08 -10.24
N CYS A 38 -2.46 1.39 -11.08
CA CYS A 38 -3.01 0.44 -12.04
C CYS A 38 -3.67 -0.77 -11.35
N ALA A 39 -4.46 -1.54 -12.09
CA ALA A 39 -5.17 -2.72 -11.54
C ALA A 39 -4.24 -3.71 -10.82
N SER A 40 -2.98 -3.84 -11.27
CA SER A 40 -1.97 -4.67 -10.60
C SER A 40 -1.60 -4.15 -9.21
N CYS A 41 -1.57 -2.83 -9.02
CA CYS A 41 -1.31 -2.20 -7.72
C CYS A 41 -2.50 -2.36 -6.78
N GLY A 42 -3.73 -2.38 -7.32
CA GLY A 42 -4.93 -2.73 -6.58
C GLY A 42 -4.84 -4.11 -5.91
N SER A 43 -4.34 -5.13 -6.63
CA SER A 43 -4.14 -6.47 -6.09
C SER A 43 -3.11 -6.51 -4.94
N VAL A 44 -2.06 -5.69 -5.01
CA VAL A 44 -1.02 -5.61 -3.97
C VAL A 44 -1.58 -4.94 -2.71
N ILE A 45 -2.36 -3.88 -2.87
CA ILE A 45 -3.05 -3.21 -1.76
C ILE A 45 -4.02 -4.17 -1.08
N ALA A 46 -4.79 -4.93 -1.86
CA ALA A 46 -5.72 -5.93 -1.32
C ALA A 46 -4.98 -7.01 -0.51
N GLN A 47 -3.90 -7.58 -1.04
CA GLN A 47 -3.07 -8.56 -0.33
C GLN A 47 -2.47 -7.99 0.96
N PHE A 48 -2.06 -6.71 0.94
CA PHE A 48 -1.57 -6.03 2.13
C PHE A 48 -2.67 -5.87 3.18
N GLN A 49 -3.87 -5.45 2.79
CA GLN A 49 -5.01 -5.29 3.70
C GLN A 49 -5.47 -6.63 4.30
N GLU A 50 -5.44 -7.72 3.53
CA GLU A 50 -5.73 -9.07 4.05
C GLU A 50 -4.70 -9.49 5.12
N ARG A 51 -3.42 -9.14 4.90
CA ARG A 51 -2.33 -9.50 5.82
C ARG A 51 -2.28 -8.61 7.06
N PHE A 52 -2.71 -7.35 6.93
CA PHE A 52 -2.73 -6.34 7.99
C PHE A 52 -4.13 -5.73 8.13
N PRO A 53 -5.11 -6.46 8.68
CA PRO A 53 -6.51 -6.03 8.71
C PRO A 53 -6.77 -4.79 9.58
N LEU A 54 -5.81 -4.45 10.45
CA LEU A 54 -5.86 -3.25 11.30
C LEU A 54 -5.09 -2.06 10.70
N VAL A 55 -4.52 -2.23 9.50
CA VAL A 55 -3.84 -1.16 8.77
C VAL A 55 -4.70 -0.77 7.56
N SER A 56 -5.23 0.45 7.59
CA SER A 56 -6.00 0.99 6.46
C SER A 56 -5.06 1.69 5.49
N ILE A 57 -5.20 1.43 4.19
CA ILE A 57 -4.48 2.16 3.13
C ILE A 57 -5.46 3.11 2.46
N ILE A 58 -5.11 4.40 2.43
CA ILE A 58 -5.84 5.43 1.70
C ILE A 58 -4.93 5.89 0.58
N VAL A 59 -5.35 5.65 -0.66
CA VAL A 59 -4.63 6.14 -1.84
C VAL A 59 -5.24 7.45 -2.28
N GLN A 60 -4.40 8.48 -2.42
CA GLN A 60 -4.75 9.75 -3.03
C GLN A 60 -3.89 9.95 -4.27
N PHE A 61 -4.55 10.28 -5.39
CA PHE A 61 -3.87 10.53 -6.64
C PHE A 61 -4.36 11.83 -7.29
N ASP A 62 -3.44 12.56 -7.91
CA ASP A 62 -3.73 13.85 -8.52
C ASP A 62 -4.35 13.70 -9.92
N HIS A 63 -3.95 12.68 -10.68
CA HIS A 63 -4.41 12.43 -12.04
C HIS A 63 -5.04 11.03 -12.16
N PRO A 64 -6.31 10.93 -12.63
CA PRO A 64 -6.91 9.63 -12.92
C PRO A 64 -6.18 8.95 -14.09
N PHE A 65 -6.19 7.62 -14.10
CA PHE A 65 -5.57 6.85 -15.19
C PHE A 65 -6.31 7.13 -16.51
N PRO A 66 -5.63 7.49 -17.61
CA PRO A 66 -6.27 7.75 -18.91
C PRO A 66 -6.81 6.49 -19.59
#